data_AF-A0AAU5WD86-F1
#
_entry.id   AF-A0AAU5WD86-F1
#
_cell.length_a   1.000
_cell.length_b   1.000
_cell.length_c   1.000
_cell.angle_alpha   90.00
_cell.angle_beta   90.00
_cell.angle_gamma   90.00
#
_symmetry.space_group_name_H-M   'P 1'
#
loop_
_entity.id
_entity.type
_entity.pdbx_description
1 polymer ?
#
loop_
_entity_poly.entity_id
_entity_poly.type
_entity_poly.pdbx_seq_one_letter_code
_entity_poly.pdbx_strand_id
1 'polypeptide(L)'
;MIYVYRALARIGSERSGVPVSVRAVRSLVRVSYVKVAEYQRRGAVHFHAVIRLDGVVDGDRSVVVAPPVWADVSALAAAIRDAAPITNTMYGQLWRRARAVALTGPERAAGLAQRPYDLRHGCASLLLNSGVPATEVARRLGHSLTVLMSTYAHWFTGMEQEANRLIDAALSGSEPSGAGSGADGLPTGQTPGNADA
;
A
#
# COMPACT_ATOMS: atom_id res chain seq x y z
N MET A 1 2.08 17.75 6.35
CA MET A 1 2.71 19.00 6.87
C MET A 1 1.97 19.64 8.05
N ILE A 2 0.63 19.71 8.08
CA ILE A 2 -0.11 20.31 9.22
C ILE A 2 0.26 19.70 10.58
N TYR A 3 0.44 18.37 10.64
CA TYR A 3 0.73 17.67 11.88
C TYR A 3 2.14 17.92 12.43
N VAL A 4 3.13 18.17 11.56
CA VAL A 4 4.50 18.53 11.98
C VAL A 4 4.49 19.85 12.76
N TYR A 5 3.77 20.86 12.28
CA TYR A 5 3.65 22.14 13.00
C TYR A 5 2.91 22.03 14.33
N ARG A 6 1.95 21.10 14.45
CA ARG A 6 1.27 20.81 15.72
C ARG A 6 2.23 20.14 16.71
N ALA A 7 2.98 19.15 16.27
CA ALA A 7 3.98 18.48 17.09
C ALA A 7 5.10 19.44 17.52
N LEU A 8 5.58 20.31 16.62
CA LEU A 8 6.56 21.36 16.93
C LEU A 8 6.03 22.37 17.96
N ALA A 9 4.74 22.71 17.93
CA ALA A 9 4.15 23.61 18.92
C ALA A 9 4.14 22.99 20.32
N ARG A 10 3.80 21.70 20.40
CA ARG A 10 3.87 20.93 21.65
C ARG A 10 5.31 20.84 22.17
N ILE A 11 6.25 20.39 21.33
CA ILE A 11 7.68 20.25 21.68
C ILE A 11 8.28 21.61 22.06
N GLY A 12 7.95 22.66 21.32
CA GLY A 12 8.38 24.02 21.62
C GLY A 12 7.91 24.47 22.99
N SER A 13 6.65 24.18 23.35
CA SER A 13 6.10 24.48 24.67
C SER A 13 6.83 23.72 25.79
N GLU A 14 7.10 22.43 25.58
CA GLU A 14 7.80 21.58 26.53
C GLU A 14 9.25 22.04 26.77
N ARG A 15 9.95 22.47 25.71
CA ARG A 15 11.37 22.83 25.77
C ARG A 15 11.62 24.27 26.21
N SER A 16 10.71 25.19 25.89
CA SER A 16 10.84 26.59 26.31
C SER A 16 10.25 26.85 27.69
N GLY A 17 9.41 25.94 28.21
CA GLY A 17 8.63 26.15 29.43
C GLY A 17 7.50 27.18 29.27
N VAL A 18 7.25 27.68 28.06
CA VAL A 18 6.25 28.71 27.76
C VAL A 18 5.32 28.18 26.66
N PRO A 19 3.98 28.36 26.76
CA PRO A 19 3.07 27.91 25.73
C PRO A 19 3.40 28.47 24.33
N VAL A 20 3.68 27.59 23.37
CA VAL A 20 3.93 27.92 21.97
C VAL A 20 2.75 27.45 21.12
N SER A 21 2.07 28.40 20.45
CA SER A 21 0.95 28.07 19.56
C SER A 21 1.44 27.62 18.16
N VAL A 22 0.60 26.87 17.43
CA VAL A 22 0.88 26.50 16.02
C VAL A 22 1.07 27.74 15.14
N ARG A 23 0.35 28.83 15.42
CA ARG A 23 0.51 30.11 14.71
C ARG A 23 1.90 30.70 14.96
N ALA A 24 2.35 30.69 16.21
CA ALA A 24 3.68 31.15 16.60
C ALA A 24 4.79 30.30 15.95
N VAL A 25 4.66 28.97 15.94
CA VAL A 25 5.62 28.11 15.22
C VAL A 25 5.69 28.49 13.74
N ARG A 26 4.54 28.71 13.09
CA ARG A 26 4.52 29.09 11.67
C ARG A 26 5.14 30.46 11.39
N SER A 27 5.13 31.38 12.35
CA SER A 27 5.81 32.67 12.20
C SER A 27 7.29 32.61 12.53
N LEU A 28 7.74 31.61 13.30
CA LEU A 28 9.14 31.46 13.74
C LEU A 28 9.96 30.53 12.85
N VAL A 29 9.34 29.49 12.28
CA VAL A 29 10.03 28.47 11.49
C VAL A 29 9.26 28.09 10.23
N ARG A 30 10.02 27.73 9.20
CA ARG A 30 9.57 27.15 7.95
C ARG A 30 10.10 25.72 7.85
N VAL A 31 9.20 24.77 7.60
CA VAL A 31 9.59 23.41 7.21
C VAL A 31 9.67 23.33 5.68
N SER A 32 10.86 23.07 5.16
CA SER A 32 11.15 22.83 3.75
C SER A 32 11.45 21.34 3.54
N TYR A 33 11.03 20.75 2.43
CA TYR A 33 11.31 19.34 2.16
C TYR A 33 11.39 19.01 0.69
N VAL A 34 12.21 18.01 0.37
CA VAL A 34 12.15 17.25 -0.88
C VAL A 34 11.89 15.79 -0.53
N LYS A 35 11.15 15.09 -1.38
CA LYS A 35 10.87 13.67 -1.21
C LYS A 35 11.02 12.96 -2.55
N VAL A 36 11.62 11.78 -2.50
CA VAL A 36 11.66 10.82 -3.59
C VAL A 36 10.92 9.59 -3.11
N ALA A 37 10.05 9.07 -3.97
CA ALA A 37 9.31 7.85 -3.72
C ALA A 37 9.84 6.77 -4.67
N GLU A 38 10.28 5.65 -4.11
CA GLU A 38 10.71 4.49 -4.87
C GLU A 38 9.70 3.36 -4.71
N TYR A 39 9.22 2.84 -5.84
CA TYR A 39 8.42 1.62 -5.84
C TYR A 39 9.33 0.42 -5.61
N GLN A 40 9.23 -0.15 -4.42
CA GLN A 40 9.92 -1.38 -4.06
C GLN A 40 9.16 -2.61 -4.58
N ARG A 41 9.86 -3.74 -4.64
CA ARG A 41 9.26 -5.03 -4.96
C ARG A 41 8.05 -5.28 -4.05
N ARG A 42 6.97 -5.83 -4.61
CA ARG A 42 5.68 -6.09 -3.92
C ARG A 42 4.83 -4.84 -3.62
N GLY A 43 5.12 -3.70 -4.25
CA GLY A 43 4.26 -2.51 -4.18
C GLY A 43 4.39 -1.72 -2.88
N ALA A 44 5.40 -2.01 -2.07
CA ALA A 44 5.81 -1.11 -0.99
C ALA A 44 6.39 0.17 -1.62
N VAL A 45 6.06 1.32 -1.05
CA VAL A 45 6.65 2.60 -1.46
C VAL A 45 7.63 3.03 -0.38
N HIS A 46 8.91 3.11 -0.73
CA HIS A 46 9.96 3.63 0.14
C HIS A 46 10.12 5.13 -0.13
N PHE A 47 9.98 5.96 0.90
CA PHE A 47 10.19 7.40 0.80
C PHE A 47 11.57 7.77 1.36
N HIS A 48 12.41 8.37 0.52
CA HIS A 48 13.53 9.18 0.98
C HIS A 48 13.07 10.63 1.07
N ALA A 49 13.20 11.26 2.23
CA ALA A 49 12.87 12.66 2.41
C ALA A 49 14.03 13.40 3.07
N VAL A 50 14.41 14.53 2.47
CA VAL A 50 15.30 15.50 3.10
C VAL A 50 14.40 16.63 3.59
N ILE A 51 14.39 16.84 4.90
CA ILE A 51 13.53 17.82 5.56
C ILE A 51 14.43 18.80 6.30
N ARG A 52 14.22 20.09 6.06
CA ARG A 52 14.96 21.20 6.68
C ARG A 52 14.00 22.06 7.49
N LEU A 53 14.50 22.55 8.63
CA LEU A 53 13.80 23.50 9.48
C LEU A 53 14.59 24.80 9.48
N ASP A 54 14.03 25.82 8.85
CA ASP A 54 14.62 27.14 8.70
C ASP A 54 13.92 28.11 9.65
N GLY A 55 14.63 29.09 10.22
CA GLY A 55 14.00 30.22 10.89
C GLY A 55 13.26 31.13 9.91
N VAL A 56 12.45 32.04 10.44
CA VAL A 56 11.76 33.10 9.69
C VAL A 56 12.04 34.43 10.37
N VAL A 57 12.47 35.44 9.62
CA VAL A 57 12.75 36.79 10.11
C VAL A 57 11.83 37.77 9.40
N ASP A 58 11.14 38.63 10.16
CA ASP A 58 10.22 39.66 9.64
C ASP A 58 9.17 39.15 8.63
N GLY A 59 8.79 37.87 8.76
CA GLY A 59 7.86 37.21 7.86
C GLY A 59 8.45 36.77 6.51
N ASP A 60 9.70 37.12 6.21
CA ASP A 60 10.41 36.63 5.04
C ASP A 60 10.81 35.16 5.22
N ARG A 61 10.27 34.33 4.34
CA ARG A 61 10.47 32.88 4.31
C ARG A 61 11.45 32.43 3.24
N SER A 62 11.93 33.35 2.40
CA SER A 62 12.83 33.04 1.29
C SER A 62 14.29 32.91 1.74
N VAL A 63 14.67 33.64 2.80
CA VAL A 63 16.01 33.63 3.38
C VAL A 63 16.20 32.42 4.29
N VAL A 64 17.39 31.81 4.21
CA VAL A 64 17.79 30.71 5.10
C VAL A 64 18.45 31.31 6.34
N VAL A 65 17.76 31.22 7.47
CA VAL A 65 18.27 31.65 8.78
C VAL A 65 18.19 30.50 9.79
N ALA A 66 19.00 30.56 10.84
CA ALA A 66 18.96 29.57 11.90
C ALA A 66 17.59 29.57 12.61
N PRO A 67 17.01 28.41 12.91
CA PRO A 67 15.78 28.34 13.70
C PRO A 67 16.06 28.72 15.16
N PRO A 68 15.01 29.02 15.95
CA PRO A 68 15.15 29.22 17.39
C PRO A 68 15.84 28.02 18.06
N VAL A 69 16.59 28.27 19.15
CA VAL A 69 17.38 27.23 19.85
C VAL A 69 16.61 25.98 20.26
N TRP A 70 15.30 26.10 20.57
CA TRP A 70 14.46 24.94 20.91
C TRP A 70 14.09 24.07 19.70
N ALA A 71 14.16 24.62 18.49
CA ALA A 71 13.74 24.06 17.22
C ALA A 71 14.94 23.46 16.45
N ASP A 72 15.66 22.58 17.13
CA ASP A 72 16.82 21.86 16.58
C ASP A 72 16.42 20.60 15.78
N VAL A 73 17.43 19.87 15.31
CA VAL A 73 17.23 18.60 14.58
C VAL A 73 16.49 17.56 15.43
N SER A 74 16.71 17.55 16.74
CA SER A 74 16.06 16.58 17.63
C SER A 74 14.55 16.87 17.76
N ALA A 75 14.15 18.14 17.85
CA ALA A 75 12.75 18.56 17.80
C ALA A 75 12.10 18.23 16.47
N LEU A 76 12.79 18.49 15.35
CA LEU A 76 12.29 18.15 14.02
C LEU A 76 12.07 16.64 13.87
N ALA A 77 13.04 15.83 14.28
CA ALA A 77 12.96 14.37 14.21
C ALA A 77 11.81 13.82 15.07
N ALA A 78 11.63 14.36 16.29
CA ALA A 78 10.52 14.00 17.16
C ALA A 78 9.16 14.39 16.56
N ALA A 79 9.05 15.61 15.99
CA ALA A 79 7.83 16.07 15.35
C ALA A 79 7.45 15.24 14.11
N ILE A 80 8.43 14.78 13.34
CA ILE A 80 8.20 13.88 12.20
C ILE A 80 7.70 12.52 12.67
N ARG A 81 8.34 11.92 13.70
CA ARG A 81 7.92 10.64 14.26
C ARG A 81 6.50 10.69 14.83
N ASP A 82 6.14 11.79 15.48
CA ASP A 82 4.79 12.02 16.01
C ASP A 82 3.74 12.18 14.88
N ALA A 83 4.11 12.87 13.80
CA ALA A 83 3.21 13.12 12.66
C ALA A 83 3.06 11.95 11.69
N ALA A 84 4.04 11.03 11.61
CA ALA A 84 4.07 9.96 10.62
C ALA A 84 2.91 8.95 10.75
N PRO A 85 2.55 8.45 11.94
CA PRO A 85 1.40 7.54 12.12
C PRO A 85 0.07 8.17 11.66
N ILE A 86 -0.10 9.47 11.89
CA ILE A 86 -1.32 10.21 11.49
C ILE A 86 -1.50 10.21 9.97
N THR A 87 -0.40 10.23 9.23
CA THR A 87 -0.41 10.19 7.76
C THR A 87 -0.79 8.79 7.24
N ASN A 88 -0.42 7.73 7.95
CA ASN A 88 -0.86 6.36 7.64
C ASN A 88 -2.39 6.21 7.80
N THR A 89 -2.96 6.84 8.82
CA THR A 89 -4.42 6.92 9.00
C THR A 89 -5.11 7.65 7.83
N MET A 90 -4.47 8.68 7.25
CA MET A 90 -5.02 9.36 6.08
C MET A 90 -5.03 8.47 4.84
N TYR A 91 -4.01 7.63 4.64
CA TYR A 91 -4.00 6.66 3.54
C TYR A 91 -5.17 5.67 3.68
N GLY A 92 -5.42 5.14 4.88
CA GLY A 92 -6.57 4.27 5.14
C GLY A 92 -7.92 4.98 4.97
N GLN A 93 -8.02 6.27 5.31
CA GLN A 93 -9.22 7.07 5.04
C GLN A 93 -9.44 7.31 3.55
N LEU A 94 -8.39 7.66 2.82
CA LEU A 94 -8.45 7.85 1.37
C LEU A 94 -8.84 6.55 0.67
N TRP A 95 -8.26 5.42 1.10
CA TRP A 95 -8.63 4.10 0.59
C TRP A 95 -10.11 3.78 0.80
N ARG A 96 -10.63 4.01 2.01
CA ARG A 96 -12.07 3.83 2.29
C ARG A 96 -12.95 4.70 1.40
N ARG A 97 -12.56 5.95 1.15
CA ARG A 97 -13.29 6.85 0.22
C ARG A 97 -13.22 6.35 -1.22
N ALA A 98 -12.05 5.92 -1.68
CA ALA A 98 -11.89 5.34 -3.01
C ALA A 98 -12.78 4.10 -3.21
N ARG A 99 -12.84 3.20 -2.21
CA ARG A 99 -13.77 2.06 -2.21
C ARG A 99 -15.25 2.49 -2.28
N ALA A 100 -15.61 3.57 -1.60
CA ALA A 100 -16.99 4.07 -1.63
C ALA A 100 -17.41 4.59 -3.01
N VAL A 101 -16.46 5.10 -3.80
CA VAL A 101 -16.69 5.58 -5.17
C VAL A 101 -16.64 4.44 -6.18
N ALA A 102 -15.69 3.51 -6.03
CA ALA A 102 -15.44 2.46 -7.02
C ALA A 102 -16.34 1.22 -6.89
N LEU A 103 -16.86 0.92 -5.70
CA LEU A 103 -17.63 -0.29 -5.42
C LEU A 103 -19.09 0.03 -5.09
N THR A 104 -20.00 -0.83 -5.54
CA THR A 104 -21.43 -0.80 -5.19
C THR A 104 -21.67 -1.14 -3.72
N GLY A 105 -22.89 -0.87 -3.22
CA GLY A 105 -23.28 -1.20 -1.85
C GLY A 105 -23.05 -2.67 -1.48
N PRO A 106 -23.56 -3.64 -2.27
CA PRO A 106 -23.34 -5.07 -2.03
C PRO A 106 -21.87 -5.48 -2.05
N GLU A 107 -21.09 -4.98 -3.02
CA GLU A 107 -19.65 -5.30 -3.13
C GLU A 107 -18.85 -4.84 -1.91
N ARG A 108 -19.20 -3.68 -1.34
CA ARG A 108 -18.57 -3.21 -0.09
C ARG A 108 -18.97 -4.06 1.10
N ALA A 109 -20.24 -4.48 1.18
CA ALA A 109 -20.75 -5.34 2.25
C ALA A 109 -20.12 -6.73 2.20
N ALA A 110 -19.82 -7.24 1.00
CA ALA A 110 -19.07 -8.48 0.79
C ALA A 110 -17.59 -8.40 1.20
N GLY A 111 -17.10 -7.23 1.64
CA GLY A 111 -15.73 -7.07 2.11
C GLY A 111 -14.69 -6.97 0.99
N LEU A 112 -15.08 -6.66 -0.25
CA LEU A 112 -14.12 -6.58 -1.35
C LEU A 112 -13.11 -5.44 -1.16
N ALA A 113 -11.84 -5.74 -1.43
CA ALA A 113 -10.73 -4.79 -1.41
C ALA A 113 -10.58 -4.03 -0.07
N GLN A 114 -10.79 -4.70 1.08
CA GLN A 114 -10.66 -4.07 2.41
C GLN A 114 -9.30 -3.39 2.59
N ARG A 115 -8.25 -4.00 2.07
CA ARG A 115 -6.89 -3.46 1.98
C ARG A 115 -6.52 -3.22 0.51
N PRO A 116 -5.69 -2.21 0.21
CA PRO A 116 -5.16 -2.02 -1.15
C PRO A 116 -4.46 -3.26 -1.70
N TYR A 117 -3.78 -4.01 -0.84
CA TYR A 117 -3.08 -5.23 -1.20
C TYR A 117 -4.02 -6.35 -1.70
N ASP A 118 -5.29 -6.34 -1.32
CA ASP A 118 -6.27 -7.32 -1.78
C ASP A 118 -6.52 -7.20 -3.29
N LEU A 119 -6.36 -6.02 -3.90
CA LEU A 119 -6.45 -5.86 -5.35
C LEU A 119 -5.36 -6.64 -6.09
N ARG A 120 -4.15 -6.69 -5.50
CA ARG A 120 -3.04 -7.46 -6.05
C ARG A 120 -3.33 -8.96 -5.96
N HIS A 121 -3.97 -9.40 -4.89
CA HIS A 121 -4.46 -10.77 -4.78
C HIS A 121 -5.53 -11.08 -5.82
N GLY A 122 -6.52 -10.20 -5.99
CA GLY A 122 -7.58 -10.35 -7.00
C GLY A 122 -7.02 -10.43 -8.42
N CYS A 123 -6.03 -9.60 -8.75
CA CYS A 123 -5.35 -9.66 -10.05
C CYS A 123 -4.64 -11.01 -10.27
N ALA A 124 -3.94 -11.54 -9.26
CA ALA A 124 -3.30 -12.84 -9.36
C ALA A 124 -4.33 -13.96 -9.58
N SER A 125 -5.39 -14.00 -8.77
CA SER A 125 -6.47 -14.99 -8.91
C SER A 125 -7.16 -14.90 -10.27
N LEU A 126 -7.43 -13.68 -10.75
CA LEU A 126 -8.02 -13.48 -12.08
C LEU A 126 -7.13 -14.03 -13.19
N LEU A 127 -5.83 -13.71 -13.18
CA LEU A 127 -4.90 -14.19 -14.22
C LEU A 127 -4.78 -15.71 -14.21
N LEU A 128 -4.65 -16.32 -13.03
CA LEU A 128 -4.57 -17.77 -12.88
C LEU A 128 -5.85 -18.46 -13.35
N ASN A 129 -7.02 -17.97 -12.92
CA ASN A 129 -8.31 -18.50 -13.36
C ASN A 129 -8.58 -18.28 -14.85
N SER A 130 -7.93 -17.30 -15.47
CA SER A 130 -7.99 -17.09 -16.93
C SER A 130 -7.06 -18.02 -17.71
N GLY A 131 -6.38 -18.97 -17.05
CA GLY A 131 -5.45 -19.91 -17.69
C GLY A 131 -4.08 -19.33 -18.01
N VAL A 132 -3.74 -18.13 -17.50
CA VAL A 132 -2.41 -17.55 -17.74
C VAL A 132 -1.36 -18.42 -17.01
N PRO A 133 -0.27 -18.83 -17.68
CA PRO A 133 0.76 -19.65 -17.06
C PRO A 133 1.33 -19.02 -15.78
N ALA A 134 1.51 -19.82 -14.74
CA ALA A 134 1.99 -19.36 -13.43
C ALA A 134 3.33 -18.62 -13.50
N THR A 135 4.21 -18.99 -14.43
CA THR A 135 5.48 -18.29 -14.69
C THR A 135 5.28 -16.87 -15.19
N GLU A 136 4.32 -16.65 -16.08
CA GLU A 136 3.96 -15.33 -16.62
C GLU A 136 3.24 -14.48 -15.56
N VAL A 137 2.35 -15.09 -14.77
CA VAL A 137 1.72 -14.41 -13.63
C VAL A 137 2.78 -13.98 -12.60
N ALA A 138 3.70 -14.86 -12.23
CA ALA A 138 4.80 -14.53 -11.32
C ALA A 138 5.65 -13.38 -11.86
N ARG A 139 5.99 -13.41 -13.16
CA ARG A 139 6.73 -12.33 -13.83
C ARG A 139 5.99 -11.00 -13.79
N ARG A 140 4.69 -10.97 -14.16
CA ARG A 140 3.86 -9.75 -14.12
C ARG A 140 3.72 -9.18 -12.71
N LEU A 141 3.64 -10.04 -11.71
CA LEU A 141 3.59 -9.64 -10.31
C LEU A 141 5.00 -9.34 -9.75
N GLY A 142 6.09 -9.65 -10.45
CA GLY A 142 7.45 -9.51 -9.91
C GLY A 142 7.75 -10.43 -8.72
N HIS A 143 7.02 -11.55 -8.61
CA HIS A 143 7.27 -12.63 -7.66
C HIS A 143 8.21 -13.68 -8.27
N SER A 144 8.89 -14.46 -7.43
CA SER A 144 9.42 -15.75 -7.89
C SER A 144 8.26 -16.73 -8.06
N LEU A 145 8.43 -17.72 -8.94
CA LEU A 145 7.42 -18.78 -9.10
C LEU A 145 7.15 -19.49 -7.77
N THR A 146 8.18 -19.73 -6.96
CA THR A 146 8.03 -20.32 -5.62
C THR A 146 7.11 -19.52 -4.72
N VAL A 147 7.27 -18.18 -4.67
CA VAL A 147 6.41 -17.30 -3.86
C VAL A 147 4.97 -17.29 -4.38
N LEU A 148 4.78 -17.35 -5.68
CA LEU A 148 3.44 -17.45 -6.26
C LEU A 148 2.80 -18.80 -5.86
N MET A 149 3.49 -19.91 -6.08
CA MET A 149 2.94 -21.24 -5.84
C MET A 149 2.73 -21.50 -4.34
N SER A 150 3.57 -20.99 -3.44
CA SER A 150 3.32 -21.13 -1.99
C SER A 150 2.01 -20.49 -1.54
N THR A 151 1.55 -19.44 -2.23
CA THR A 151 0.32 -18.72 -1.89
C THR A 151 -0.89 -19.27 -2.65
N TYR A 152 -0.72 -19.64 -3.93
CA TYR A 152 -1.84 -19.94 -4.82
C TYR A 152 -1.96 -21.40 -5.24
N ALA A 153 -1.03 -22.30 -4.86
CA ALA A 153 -1.07 -23.70 -5.31
C ALA A 153 -2.40 -24.40 -4.99
N HIS A 154 -3.06 -24.02 -3.89
CA HIS A 154 -4.36 -24.57 -3.50
C HIS A 154 -5.49 -24.32 -4.51
N TRP A 155 -5.34 -23.34 -5.41
CA TRP A 155 -6.31 -23.06 -6.48
C TRP A 155 -6.23 -24.04 -7.65
N PHE A 156 -5.17 -24.83 -7.75
CA PHE A 156 -5.02 -25.85 -8.80
C PHE A 156 -5.56 -27.22 -8.37
N THR A 157 -6.25 -27.29 -7.23
CA THR A 157 -6.87 -28.53 -6.76
C THR A 157 -8.06 -28.90 -7.66
N GLY A 158 -8.25 -30.18 -7.96
CA GLY A 158 -9.35 -30.67 -8.80
C GLY A 158 -9.14 -30.61 -10.31
N MET A 159 -8.00 -30.10 -10.80
CA MET A 159 -7.68 -30.08 -12.25
C MET A 159 -7.12 -31.40 -12.78
N GLU A 160 -7.05 -32.45 -11.96
CA GLU A 160 -6.41 -33.73 -12.31
C GLU A 160 -7.09 -34.41 -13.50
N GLN A 161 -8.43 -34.38 -13.55
CA GLN A 161 -9.19 -34.99 -14.65
C GLN A 161 -8.94 -34.27 -15.98
N GLU A 162 -8.91 -32.94 -15.98
CA GLU A 162 -8.62 -32.16 -17.20
C GLU A 162 -7.15 -32.30 -17.61
N ALA A 163 -6.22 -32.33 -16.64
CA ALA A 163 -4.82 -32.58 -16.92
C ALA A 163 -4.60 -33.96 -17.58
N ASN A 164 -5.24 -35.00 -17.05
CA ASN A 164 -5.18 -36.34 -17.62
C ASN A 164 -5.79 -36.39 -19.02
N ARG A 165 -6.94 -35.73 -19.25
CA ARG A 165 -7.57 -35.62 -20.58
C ARG A 165 -6.62 -35.00 -21.61
N LEU A 166 -5.91 -33.95 -21.24
CA LEU A 166 -4.94 -33.29 -22.13
C LEU A 166 -3.72 -34.18 -22.42
N ILE A 167 -3.25 -34.94 -21.43
CA ILE A 167 -2.16 -35.92 -21.59
C ILE A 167 -2.59 -37.04 -22.54
N ASP A 168 -3.78 -37.61 -22.33
CA ASP A 168 -4.32 -38.69 -23.18
C ASP A 168 -4.51 -38.23 -24.63
N ALA A 169 -4.99 -37.00 -24.85
CA ALA A 169 -5.09 -36.40 -26.18
C ALA A 169 -3.72 -36.26 -26.86
N ALA A 170 -2.72 -35.74 -26.14
CA ALA A 170 -1.36 -35.58 -26.66
C ALA A 170 -0.69 -36.93 -26.99
N LEU A 171 -0.88 -37.94 -26.15
CA LEU A 171 -0.31 -39.29 -26.34
C LEU A 171 -0.99 -40.07 -27.48
N SER A 172 -2.29 -39.84 -27.70
CA SER A 172 -3.05 -40.48 -28.78
C SER A 172 -2.88 -39.80 -30.14
N GLY A 173 -2.21 -38.65 -30.22
CA GLY A 173 -2.08 -37.85 -31.44
C GLY A 173 -3.41 -37.23 -31.91
N SER A 174 -4.39 -37.13 -31.02
CA SER A 174 -5.69 -36.52 -31.30
C SER A 174 -5.64 -35.03 -30.93
N GLU A 175 -5.95 -34.14 -31.86
CA GLU A 175 -6.11 -32.71 -31.52
C GLU A 175 -7.18 -32.58 -30.42
N PRO A 176 -6.93 -31.81 -29.35
CA PRO A 176 -7.89 -31.65 -28.28
C PRO A 176 -9.15 -31.00 -28.87
N SER A 177 -10.24 -31.77 -28.95
CA SER A 177 -11.52 -31.27 -29.48
C SER A 177 -11.92 -30.00 -28.74
N GLY A 178 -11.88 -28.88 -29.47
CA GLY A 178 -12.34 -27.60 -28.97
C GLY A 178 -13.84 -27.60 -28.75
N ALA A 179 -14.25 -26.79 -27.76
CA ALA A 179 -15.62 -26.41 -27.40
C ALA A 179 -16.42 -27.42 -26.53
N GLY A 180 -16.22 -27.29 -25.22
CA GLY A 180 -17.25 -27.49 -24.21
C GLY A 180 -17.47 -26.17 -23.45
N SER A 181 -18.54 -25.46 -23.79
CA SER A 181 -19.11 -24.38 -22.98
C SER A 181 -19.44 -24.94 -21.59
N GLY A 182 -18.52 -24.78 -20.65
CA GLY A 182 -18.69 -25.09 -19.23
C GLY A 182 -18.82 -23.83 -18.41
N ALA A 183 -19.88 -23.04 -18.65
CA ALA A 183 -20.39 -22.10 -17.67
C ALA A 183 -21.12 -22.85 -16.54
N ASP A 184 -20.49 -23.89 -15.98
CA ASP A 184 -21.02 -24.69 -14.89
C ASP A 184 -20.16 -24.47 -13.66
N GLY A 185 -20.74 -23.72 -12.70
CA GLY A 185 -20.26 -23.57 -11.34
C GLY A 185 -18.94 -22.81 -11.20
N LEU A 186 -19.03 -21.50 -10.96
CA LEU A 186 -17.92 -20.77 -10.32
C LEU A 186 -17.49 -21.59 -9.09
N PRO A 187 -16.24 -22.11 -8.98
CA PRO A 187 -15.78 -22.65 -7.73
C PRO A 187 -15.66 -21.45 -6.80
N THR A 188 -16.65 -21.30 -5.91
CA THR A 188 -16.60 -20.36 -4.81
C THR A 188 -15.46 -20.82 -3.92
N GLY A 189 -14.28 -20.24 -4.15
CA GLY A 189 -13.13 -20.41 -3.27
C GLY A 189 -13.58 -20.04 -1.87
N GLN A 190 -13.74 -21.05 -1.02
CA GLN A 190 -13.95 -20.82 0.40
C GLN A 190 -12.65 -20.21 0.92
N THR A 191 -12.73 -18.95 1.33
CA THR A 191 -11.71 -18.30 2.15
C THR A 191 -11.54 -19.16 3.41
N PRO A 192 -10.37 -19.77 3.67
CA PRO A 192 -10.13 -20.37 4.97
C PRO A 192 -10.20 -19.25 5.99
N GLY A 193 -11.00 -19.46 7.04
CA GLY A 193 -11.09 -18.58 8.19
C GLY A 193 -9.69 -18.28 8.73
N ASN A 194 -9.53 -17.03 9.13
CA ASN A 194 -8.40 -16.45 9.84
C ASN A 194 -7.71 -17.50 10.75
N ALA A 195 -6.48 -17.86 10.40
CA ALA A 195 -5.59 -18.61 11.29
C ALA A 195 -4.39 -17.71 11.61
N ASP A 196 -4.26 -17.43 12.90
CA ASP A 196 -3.26 -16.59 13.53
C ASP A 196 -1.81 -16.94 13.12
N ALA A 197 -1.02 -15.91 12.82
CA ALA A 197 0.39 -15.71 13.21
C ALA A 197 0.91 -14.36 12.67
#